data_AF-U5H8M0-F1
#
_entry.id   AF-U5H8M0-F1
#
_cell.length_a   1.000
_cell.length_b   1.000
_cell.length_c   1.000
_cell.angle_alpha   90.00
_cell.angle_beta   90.00
_cell.angle_gamma   90.00
#
_symmetry.space_group_name_H-M   'P 1'
#
loop_
_entity.id
_entity.type
_entity.pdbx_description
1 polymer ?
#
loop_
_entity_poly.entity_id
_entity_poly.type
_entity_poly.pdbx_seq_one_letter_code
_entity_poly.pdbx_strand_id
1 'polypeptide(L)'
;MADFLEELIESKLSKLHLDQDNEELSSFVIGIVKEDSFEREDKKSAILGYLEKEEDDAMGASIDDLLDVTGELQDQERAREAEEAQRIAEEKKEQNAGKKKLTPEQEAAKQQEFVQAYGYVEEEEDAPADEVDQASDAVFIDPRALSKKARKKAEQKQLAAGVDLLMLPNMNAAIVKGAELQRRKEDSAKASAKREKDKADLKKQKDDAAKKLLDKQKKAQKGERKA
;
A
#
# COMPACT_ATOMS: atom_id res chain seq x y z
N MET A 1 -15.30 -10.54 -3.25
CA MET A 1 -14.88 -10.65 -4.67
C MET A 1 -13.81 -11.70 -4.86
N ALA A 2 -12.87 -11.86 -3.92
CA ALA A 2 -12.08 -13.10 -3.81
C ALA A 2 -13.00 -14.35 -3.87
N ASP A 3 -14.16 -14.27 -3.21
CA ASP A 3 -15.18 -15.31 -3.17
C ASP A 3 -15.76 -15.66 -4.57
N PHE A 4 -15.83 -14.71 -5.51
CA PHE A 4 -16.38 -14.96 -6.84
C PHE A 4 -15.37 -15.69 -7.74
N LEU A 5 -14.08 -15.32 -7.64
CA LEU A 5 -13.02 -16.02 -8.36
C LEU A 5 -12.84 -17.44 -7.83
N GLU A 6 -12.95 -17.62 -6.51
CA GLU A 6 -12.94 -18.94 -5.85
C GLU A 6 -14.14 -19.80 -6.30
N GLU A 7 -15.36 -19.26 -6.27
CA GLU A 7 -16.58 -19.95 -6.73
C GLU A 7 -16.51 -20.33 -8.23
N LEU A 8 -15.91 -19.48 -9.06
CA LEU A 8 -15.70 -19.76 -10.48
C LEU A 8 -14.71 -20.90 -10.71
N ILE A 9 -13.59 -20.90 -9.98
CA ILE A 9 -12.58 -21.96 -10.05
C ILE A 9 -13.19 -23.28 -9.59
N GLU A 10 -13.90 -23.30 -8.48
CA GLU A 10 -14.62 -24.48 -7.97
C GLU A 10 -15.66 -25.00 -8.96
N SER A 11 -16.43 -24.11 -9.61
CA SER A 11 -17.42 -24.49 -10.62
C SER A 11 -16.77 -25.15 -11.85
N LYS A 12 -15.60 -24.67 -12.27
CA LYS A 12 -14.87 -25.20 -13.43
C LYS A 12 -14.16 -26.52 -13.09
N LEU A 13 -13.57 -26.64 -11.91
CA LEU A 13 -12.96 -27.89 -11.43
C LEU A 13 -14.00 -28.99 -11.18
N SER A 14 -15.19 -28.63 -10.67
CA SER A 14 -16.29 -29.58 -10.49
C SER A 14 -16.79 -30.18 -11.81
N LYS A 15 -16.73 -29.42 -12.92
CA LYS A 15 -17.08 -29.92 -14.27
C LYS A 15 -16.08 -30.92 -14.82
N LEU A 16 -14.86 -30.94 -14.30
CA LEU A 16 -13.80 -31.87 -14.69
C LEU A 16 -13.95 -33.26 -14.04
N HIS A 17 -15.03 -33.51 -13.29
CA HIS A 17 -15.38 -34.81 -12.68
C HIS A 17 -14.15 -35.48 -12.03
N LEU A 18 -13.42 -34.69 -11.24
CA LEU A 18 -12.31 -35.19 -10.46
C LEU A 18 -12.86 -35.78 -9.17
N ASP A 19 -12.79 -37.11 -9.06
CA ASP A 19 -13.24 -37.88 -7.88
C ASP A 19 -12.33 -37.70 -6.65
N GLN A 20 -11.28 -36.88 -6.74
CA GLN A 20 -10.34 -36.59 -5.65
C GLN A 20 -10.60 -35.20 -5.09
N ASP A 21 -10.85 -35.14 -3.78
CA ASP A 21 -10.73 -33.99 -2.87
C ASP A 21 -10.72 -32.61 -3.55
N ASN A 22 -11.89 -32.25 -4.09
CA ASN A 22 -12.12 -31.05 -4.89
C ASN A 22 -11.78 -29.76 -4.10
N GLU A 23 -11.85 -29.80 -2.78
CA GLU A 23 -11.49 -28.69 -1.88
C GLU A 23 -9.96 -28.47 -1.78
N GLU A 24 -9.15 -29.53 -1.73
CA GLU A 24 -7.69 -29.38 -1.71
C GLU A 24 -7.18 -28.92 -3.08
N LEU A 25 -7.70 -29.52 -4.15
CA LEU A 25 -7.41 -29.11 -5.51
C LEU A 25 -7.84 -27.67 -5.79
N SER A 26 -9.04 -27.26 -5.37
CA SER A 26 -9.50 -25.88 -5.57
C SER A 26 -8.58 -24.91 -4.84
N SER A 27 -8.22 -25.20 -3.58
CA SER A 27 -7.32 -24.35 -2.80
C SER A 27 -5.93 -24.21 -3.44
N PHE A 28 -5.39 -25.29 -4.00
CA PHE A 28 -4.12 -25.29 -4.72
C PHE A 28 -4.19 -24.45 -6.01
N VAL A 29 -5.21 -24.68 -6.83
CA VAL A 29 -5.43 -23.95 -8.09
C VAL A 29 -5.66 -22.46 -7.81
N ILE A 30 -6.44 -22.12 -6.78
CA ILE A 30 -6.66 -20.73 -6.33
C ILE A 30 -5.32 -20.08 -5.95
N GLY A 31 -4.46 -20.78 -5.22
CA GLY A 31 -3.12 -20.29 -4.85
C GLY A 31 -2.26 -19.99 -6.08
N ILE A 32 -2.18 -20.95 -7.01
CA ILE A 32 -1.41 -20.81 -8.26
C ILE A 32 -1.94 -19.66 -9.13
N VAL A 33 -3.26 -19.51 -9.24
CA VAL A 33 -3.89 -18.46 -10.06
C VAL A 33 -3.66 -17.08 -9.45
N LYS A 34 -3.73 -16.94 -8.12
CA LYS A 34 -3.49 -15.68 -7.41
C LYS A 34 -2.02 -15.27 -7.37
N GLU A 35 -1.09 -16.20 -7.53
CA GLU A 35 0.33 -15.87 -7.63
C GLU A 35 0.68 -15.28 -9.00
N ASP A 36 1.03 -14.00 -9.02
CA ASP A 36 1.51 -13.26 -10.20
C ASP A 36 2.93 -13.69 -10.64
N SER A 37 3.63 -14.48 -9.83
CA SER A 37 5.02 -14.90 -10.08
C SER A 37 5.15 -16.02 -11.11
N PHE A 38 4.07 -16.76 -11.38
CA PHE A 38 4.06 -17.89 -12.30
C PHE A 38 3.59 -17.47 -13.69
N GLU A 39 4.30 -17.93 -14.73
CA GLU A 39 3.84 -17.80 -16.12
C GLU A 39 2.68 -18.77 -16.39
N ARG A 40 1.90 -18.50 -17.44
CA ARG A 40 0.69 -19.29 -17.76
C ARG A 40 1.02 -20.77 -17.97
N GLU A 41 2.11 -21.04 -18.67
CA GLU A 41 2.60 -22.39 -18.94
C GLU A 41 2.99 -23.12 -17.64
N ASP A 42 3.60 -22.41 -16.68
CA ASP A 42 3.97 -22.97 -15.39
C ASP A 42 2.74 -23.25 -14.52
N LYS A 43 1.74 -22.36 -14.54
CA LYS A 43 0.46 -22.56 -13.85
C LYS A 43 -0.25 -23.81 -14.37
N LYS A 44 -0.32 -23.96 -15.70
CA LYS A 44 -0.89 -25.14 -16.36
C LYS A 44 -0.15 -26.41 -15.97
N SER A 45 1.18 -26.37 -16.00
CA SER A 45 2.04 -27.51 -15.66
C SER A 45 1.91 -27.92 -14.19
N ALA A 46 1.79 -26.95 -13.27
CA ALA A 46 1.58 -27.21 -11.85
C ALA A 46 0.22 -27.87 -11.57
N ILE A 47 -0.85 -27.40 -12.23
CA ILE A 47 -2.20 -27.95 -12.10
C ILE A 47 -2.26 -29.37 -12.66
N LEU A 48 -1.70 -29.59 -13.86
CA LEU A 48 -1.60 -30.94 -14.46
C LEU A 48 -0.76 -31.89 -13.60
N GLY A 49 0.38 -31.41 -13.08
CA GLY A 49 1.26 -32.20 -12.21
C GLY A 49 0.58 -32.62 -10.90
N TYR A 50 -0.19 -31.73 -10.28
CA TYR A 50 -0.97 -32.04 -9.08
C TYR A 50 -2.07 -33.07 -9.33
N LEU A 51 -2.63 -33.07 -10.55
CA LEU A 51 -3.67 -34.00 -10.96
C LEU A 51 -3.15 -35.41 -11.25
N GLU A 52 -1.82 -35.63 -11.25
CA GLU A 52 -1.13 -36.89 -11.61
C GLU A 52 -1.64 -37.50 -12.94
N LYS A 53 -2.29 -36.70 -13.79
CA LYS A 53 -2.87 -37.12 -15.06
C LYS A 53 -1.92 -36.75 -16.18
N GLU A 54 -1.77 -37.67 -17.13
CA GLU A 54 -1.17 -37.32 -18.41
C GLU A 54 -2.00 -36.22 -19.08
N GLU A 55 -1.34 -35.38 -19.86
CA GLU A 55 -1.96 -34.26 -20.57
C GLU A 55 -2.98 -34.80 -21.57
N ASP A 56 -4.22 -35.00 -21.11
CA ASP A 56 -5.36 -35.30 -21.93
C ASP A 56 -5.79 -34.01 -22.62
N ASP A 57 -5.89 -34.00 -23.95
CA ASP A 57 -6.15 -32.80 -24.77
C ASP A 57 -7.40 -32.04 -24.28
N ALA A 58 -8.42 -32.77 -23.81
CA ALA A 58 -9.66 -32.19 -23.27
C ALA A 58 -9.45 -31.50 -21.90
N MET A 59 -8.55 -32.04 -21.08
CA MET A 59 -8.24 -31.51 -19.75
C MET A 59 -7.32 -30.28 -19.86
N GLY A 60 -6.31 -30.36 -20.73
CA GLY A 60 -5.43 -29.24 -21.04
C GLY A 60 -6.21 -28.03 -21.55
N ALA A 61 -7.14 -28.22 -22.48
CA ALA A 61 -8.01 -27.15 -22.98
C ALA A 61 -8.91 -26.54 -21.87
N SER A 62 -9.42 -27.37 -20.96
CA SER A 62 -10.26 -26.90 -19.85
C SER A 62 -9.47 -26.07 -18.82
N ILE A 63 -8.21 -26.43 -18.58
CA ILE A 63 -7.29 -25.66 -17.72
C ILE A 63 -6.90 -24.35 -18.41
N ASP A 64 -6.66 -24.37 -19.73
CA ASP A 64 -6.37 -23.16 -20.48
C ASP A 64 -7.53 -22.16 -20.44
N ASP A 65 -8.76 -22.63 -20.64
CA ASP A 65 -9.99 -21.82 -20.51
C ASP A 65 -10.13 -21.24 -19.08
N LEU A 66 -9.74 -22.00 -18.05
CA LEU A 66 -9.78 -21.53 -16.66
C LEU A 66 -8.79 -20.38 -16.44
N LEU A 67 -7.56 -20.55 -16.93
CA LEU A 67 -6.50 -19.55 -16.80
C LEU A 67 -6.83 -18.27 -17.59
N ASP A 68 -7.46 -18.39 -18.77
CA ASP A 68 -7.91 -17.23 -19.55
C ASP A 68 -8.97 -16.42 -18.80
N VAL A 69 -10.04 -17.08 -18.34
CA VAL A 69 -11.15 -16.36 -17.67
C VAL A 69 -10.70 -15.74 -16.35
N THR A 70 -9.84 -16.43 -15.60
CA THR A 70 -9.31 -15.89 -14.34
C THR A 70 -8.31 -14.75 -14.55
N GLY A 71 -7.47 -14.83 -15.58
CA GLY A 71 -6.56 -13.75 -15.97
C GLY A 71 -7.31 -12.49 -16.40
N GLU A 72 -8.33 -12.61 -17.26
CA GLU A 72 -9.15 -11.48 -17.69
C GLU A 72 -9.87 -10.80 -16.52
N LEU A 73 -10.38 -11.58 -15.56
CA LEU A 73 -11.00 -11.06 -14.34
C LEU A 73 -9.99 -10.30 -13.47
N GLN A 74 -8.80 -10.85 -13.25
CA GLN A 74 -7.75 -10.18 -12.48
C GLN A 74 -7.27 -8.88 -13.15
N ASP A 75 -7.11 -8.88 -14.47
CA ASP A 75 -6.72 -7.68 -15.21
C ASP A 75 -7.83 -6.63 -15.22
N GLN A 76 -9.10 -7.05 -15.29
CA GLN A 76 -10.24 -6.14 -15.17
C GLN A 76 -10.35 -5.54 -13.77
N GLU A 77 -10.07 -6.31 -12.72
CA GLU A 77 -10.01 -5.80 -11.34
C GLU A 77 -8.84 -4.82 -11.16
N ARG A 78 -7.64 -5.17 -11.65
CA ARG A 78 -6.47 -4.28 -11.62
C ARG A 78 -6.73 -2.99 -12.39
N ALA A 79 -7.44 -3.05 -13.50
CA ALA A 79 -7.86 -1.87 -14.26
C ALA A 79 -8.89 -1.02 -13.49
N ARG A 80 -9.88 -1.64 -12.83
CA ARG A 80 -10.85 -0.93 -11.99
C ARG A 80 -10.21 -0.30 -10.76
N GLU A 81 -9.33 -1.01 -10.08
CA GLU A 81 -8.58 -0.49 -8.92
C GLU A 81 -7.65 0.65 -9.34
N ALA A 82 -7.00 0.56 -10.51
CA ALA A 82 -6.21 1.65 -11.06
C ALA A 82 -7.06 2.87 -11.42
N GLU A 83 -8.26 2.67 -11.98
CA GLU A 83 -9.19 3.76 -12.28
C GLU A 83 -9.73 4.41 -10.98
N GLU A 84 -10.09 3.61 -9.98
CA GLU A 84 -10.55 4.10 -8.67
C GLU A 84 -9.43 4.81 -7.91
N ALA A 85 -8.20 4.29 -7.95
CA ALA A 85 -7.02 4.94 -7.39
C ALA A 85 -6.71 6.26 -8.12
N GLN A 86 -6.92 6.34 -9.43
CA GLN A 86 -6.82 7.59 -10.19
C GLN A 86 -7.91 8.59 -9.79
N ARG A 87 -9.15 8.14 -9.62
CA ARG A 87 -10.26 9.00 -9.13
C ARG A 87 -9.97 9.53 -7.73
N ILE A 88 -9.51 8.68 -6.80
CA ILE A 88 -9.12 9.10 -5.44
C ILE A 88 -7.91 10.04 -5.47
N ALA A 89 -6.96 9.83 -6.39
CA ALA A 89 -5.80 10.71 -6.55
C ALA A 89 -6.17 12.06 -7.16
N GLU A 90 -7.12 12.10 -8.09
CA GLU A 90 -7.70 13.33 -8.64
C GLU A 90 -8.53 14.08 -7.59
N GLU A 91 -9.35 13.38 -6.80
CA GLU A 91 -10.12 13.97 -5.70
C GLU A 91 -9.20 14.57 -4.62
N LYS A 92 -8.11 13.87 -4.27
CA LYS A 92 -7.06 14.39 -3.36
C LYS A 92 -6.25 15.55 -3.96
N LYS A 93 -6.13 15.63 -5.28
CA LYS A 93 -5.51 16.77 -5.97
C LYS A 93 -6.44 17.97 -6.00
N GLU A 94 -7.74 17.79 -6.24
CA GLU A 94 -8.74 18.87 -6.17
C GLU A 94 -8.87 19.43 -4.75
N GLN A 95 -8.86 18.56 -3.72
CA GLN A 95 -8.85 18.99 -2.32
C GLN A 95 -7.58 19.76 -1.91
N ASN A 96 -6.42 19.51 -2.54
CA ASN A 96 -5.19 20.27 -2.30
C ASN A 96 -5.05 21.51 -3.17
N ALA A 97 -5.69 21.56 -4.35
CA ALA A 97 -5.68 22.72 -5.24
C ALA A 97 -6.50 23.91 -4.68
N GLY A 98 -7.41 23.66 -3.73
CA GLY A 98 -8.17 24.68 -3.00
C GLY A 98 -7.40 25.43 -1.91
N LYS A 99 -6.14 25.06 -1.59
CA LYS A 99 -5.32 25.76 -0.59
C LYS A 99 -4.66 27.01 -1.19
N LYS A 100 -5.47 28.01 -1.55
CA LYS A 100 -5.02 29.39 -1.42
C LYS A 100 -4.74 29.59 0.07
N LYS A 101 -3.55 30.06 0.42
CA LYS A 101 -3.17 30.37 1.82
C LYS A 101 -4.28 31.24 2.42
N LEU A 102 -5.07 30.67 3.32
CA LEU A 102 -6.09 31.40 4.07
C LEU A 102 -5.36 32.46 4.90
N THR A 103 -5.83 33.70 4.85
CA THR A 103 -5.33 34.75 5.74
C THR A 103 -5.72 34.41 7.19
N PRO A 104 -4.93 34.84 8.19
CA PRO A 104 -5.14 34.44 9.59
C PRO A 104 -6.54 34.75 10.15
N GLU A 105 -7.26 35.74 9.61
CA GLU A 105 -8.65 36.04 9.96
C GLU A 105 -9.64 34.93 9.56
N GLN A 106 -9.42 34.27 8.43
CA GLN A 106 -10.31 33.21 7.95
C GLN A 106 -10.08 31.90 8.71
N GLU A 107 -8.87 31.69 9.24
CA GLU A 107 -8.55 30.54 10.09
C GLU A 107 -9.20 30.68 11.48
N ALA A 108 -9.25 31.90 12.02
CA ALA A 108 -9.97 32.21 13.25
C ALA A 108 -11.49 32.04 13.10
N ALA A 109 -12.06 32.45 11.97
CA ALA A 109 -13.49 32.24 11.68
C ALA A 109 -13.83 30.75 11.59
N LYS A 110 -12.97 29.95 10.94
CA LYS A 110 -13.17 28.50 10.83
C LYS A 110 -12.99 27.77 12.16
N GLN A 111 -12.08 28.24 13.02
CA GLN A 111 -11.95 27.74 14.39
C GLN A 111 -13.17 28.10 15.24
N GLN A 112 -13.71 29.31 15.11
CA GLN A 112 -14.94 29.71 15.79
C GLN A 112 -16.14 28.88 15.32
N GLU A 113 -16.24 28.62 14.02
CA GLU A 113 -17.28 27.75 13.47
C GLU A 113 -17.13 26.29 13.96
N PHE A 114 -15.91 25.79 14.08
CA PHE A 114 -15.64 24.47 14.69
C PHE A 114 -16.01 24.42 16.17
N VAL A 115 -15.71 25.48 16.92
CA VAL A 115 -16.09 25.60 18.33
C VAL A 115 -17.60 25.76 18.49
N GLN A 116 -18.30 26.41 17.56
CA GLN A 116 -19.76 26.44 17.59
C GLN A 116 -20.39 25.09 17.19
N ALA A 117 -19.79 24.39 16.22
CA ALA A 117 -20.29 23.10 15.73
C ALA A 117 -20.06 21.95 16.71
N TYR A 118 -18.99 21.99 17.51
CA TYR A 118 -18.59 20.91 18.42
C TYR A 118 -18.45 21.34 19.89
N GLY A 119 -18.56 22.62 20.21
CA GLY A 119 -18.45 23.17 21.57
C GLY A 119 -19.78 23.39 22.26
N TYR A 120 -20.81 22.61 21.91
CA TYR A 120 -21.92 22.36 22.83
C TYR A 120 -21.47 21.30 23.84
N VAL A 121 -20.70 21.74 24.84
CA VAL A 121 -20.73 21.12 26.17
C VAL A 121 -21.46 22.13 27.04
N GLU A 122 -22.78 21.94 27.10
CA GLU A 122 -23.68 22.67 27.99
C GLU A 122 -23.28 22.31 29.44
N GLU A 123 -22.67 23.26 30.15
CA GLU A 123 -22.64 23.26 31.61
C GLU A 123 -24.01 23.75 32.09
N GLU A 124 -24.89 22.84 32.54
CA GLU A 124 -26.06 23.21 33.35
C GLU A 124 -26.34 22.14 34.43
N GLU A 125 -26.06 22.56 35.66
CA GLU A 125 -26.60 22.21 36.99
C GLU A 125 -27.39 20.90 37.28
N ASP A 126 -26.88 20.19 38.31
CA ASP A 126 -27.56 19.44 39.39
C ASP A 126 -28.68 18.41 39.10
N ALA A 127 -28.33 17.11 39.13
CA ALA A 127 -29.00 16.05 39.92
C ALA A 127 -28.19 14.71 39.89
N PRO A 128 -28.17 13.91 40.97
CA PRO A 128 -27.21 12.83 41.15
C PRO A 128 -27.64 11.57 40.39
N ALA A 129 -26.81 11.15 39.44
CA ALA A 129 -26.89 9.83 38.83
C ALA A 129 -25.71 8.99 39.35
N ASP A 130 -26.03 8.15 40.33
CA ASP A 130 -25.29 6.94 40.62
C ASP A 130 -24.97 6.16 39.33
N GLU A 131 -23.82 5.48 39.34
CA GLU A 131 -23.41 4.43 38.40
C GLU A 131 -23.06 4.87 36.98
N VAL A 132 -21.87 5.46 36.82
CA VAL A 132 -21.07 5.21 35.61
C VAL A 132 -19.74 4.63 36.05
N ASP A 133 -19.62 3.33 35.80
CA ASP A 133 -18.46 2.49 36.04
C ASP A 133 -17.19 3.21 35.58
N GLN A 134 -16.37 3.63 36.54
CA GLN A 134 -15.05 4.18 36.28
C GLN A 134 -14.26 3.08 35.59
N ALA A 135 -14.19 3.11 34.27
CA ALA A 135 -13.15 2.44 33.51
C ALA A 135 -11.83 2.92 34.11
N SER A 136 -11.27 2.09 34.99
CA SER A 136 -10.12 2.44 35.80
C SER A 136 -9.07 3.04 34.89
N ASP A 137 -8.51 4.17 35.31
CA ASP A 137 -7.40 4.88 34.70
C ASP A 137 -6.15 3.97 34.72
N ALA A 138 -6.23 2.89 33.95
CA ALA A 138 -5.26 1.84 33.88
C ALA A 138 -4.15 2.37 33.01
N VAL A 139 -3.27 3.13 33.66
CA VAL A 139 -1.93 3.48 33.18
C VAL A 139 -1.43 2.31 32.35
N PHE A 140 -1.32 2.51 31.04
CA PHE A 140 -0.86 1.50 30.12
C PHE A 140 0.60 1.19 30.47
N ILE A 141 0.83 0.09 31.19
CA ILE A 141 2.16 -0.33 31.59
C ILE A 141 2.78 -1.10 30.43
N ASP A 142 3.88 -0.59 29.88
CA ASP A 142 4.64 -1.27 28.82
C ASP A 142 5.09 -2.66 29.32
N PRO A 143 4.59 -3.76 28.73
CA PRO A 143 4.94 -5.11 29.15
C PRO A 143 6.43 -5.41 28.94
N ARG A 144 7.15 -4.70 28.08
CA ARG A 144 8.60 -4.90 27.89
C ARG A 144 9.43 -4.42 29.07
N ALA A 145 8.94 -3.42 29.82
CA ALA A 145 9.57 -2.92 31.03
C ALA A 145 9.35 -3.83 32.26
N LEU A 146 8.40 -4.78 32.17
CA LEU A 146 8.06 -5.68 33.26
C LEU A 146 8.88 -6.98 33.23
N SER A 147 9.11 -7.56 34.42
CA SER A 147 9.70 -8.90 34.55
C SER A 147 8.75 -9.99 34.00
N LYS A 148 9.28 -11.16 33.60
CA LYS A 148 8.46 -12.25 33.01
C LYS A 148 7.24 -12.64 33.86
N LYS A 149 7.38 -12.65 35.19
CA LYS A 149 6.28 -12.95 36.12
C LYS A 149 5.24 -11.82 36.18
N ALA A 150 5.69 -10.57 36.10
CA ALA A 150 4.80 -9.40 36.09
C ALA A 150 4.02 -9.27 34.76
N ARG A 151 4.64 -9.60 33.62
CA ARG A 151 3.95 -9.65 32.32
C ARG A 151 2.79 -10.62 32.31
N LYS A 152 3.02 -11.86 32.75
CA LYS A 152 1.98 -12.90 32.84
C LYS A 152 0.82 -12.47 33.73
N LYS A 153 1.11 -11.77 34.84
CA LYS A 153 0.08 -11.23 35.75
C LYS A 153 -0.70 -10.07 35.13
N ALA A 154 -0.04 -9.18 34.38
CA ALA A 154 -0.70 -8.08 33.67
C ALA A 154 -1.59 -8.58 32.53
N GLU A 155 -1.10 -9.54 31.75
CA GLU A 155 -1.84 -10.20 30.67
C GLU A 155 -3.07 -10.95 31.21
N GLN A 156 -2.90 -11.70 32.31
CA GLN A 156 -4.01 -12.38 32.98
C GLN A 156 -5.04 -11.39 33.56
N LYS A 157 -4.60 -10.22 34.04
CA LYS A 157 -5.49 -9.17 34.53
C LYS A 157 -6.24 -8.48 33.38
N GLN A 158 -5.60 -8.28 32.23
CA GLN A 158 -6.23 -7.75 31.02
C GLN A 158 -7.26 -8.72 30.45
N LEU A 159 -6.93 -10.01 30.39
CA LEU A 159 -7.87 -11.07 29.99
C LEU A 159 -9.08 -11.15 30.94
N ALA A 160 -8.83 -11.09 32.26
CA ALA A 160 -9.89 -11.12 33.26
C ALA A 160 -10.77 -9.85 33.25
N ALA A 161 -10.24 -8.73 32.80
CA ALA A 161 -10.98 -7.49 32.58
C ALA A 161 -11.74 -7.46 31.23
N GLY A 162 -11.75 -8.58 30.49
CA GLY A 162 -12.46 -8.68 29.21
C GLY A 162 -11.85 -7.83 28.09
N VAL A 163 -10.58 -7.40 28.24
CA VAL A 163 -9.90 -6.60 27.23
C VAL A 163 -9.61 -7.48 26.01
N ASP A 164 -10.21 -7.13 24.88
CA ASP A 164 -9.98 -7.81 23.59
C ASP A 164 -8.52 -7.64 23.15
N LEU A 165 -7.81 -8.75 23.01
CA LEU A 165 -6.41 -8.83 22.62
C LEU A 165 -6.15 -8.23 21.24
N LEU A 166 -7.14 -8.27 20.34
CA LEU A 166 -7.02 -7.73 18.98
C LEU A 166 -7.13 -6.20 18.94
N MET A 167 -7.71 -5.59 19.97
CA MET A 167 -7.82 -4.14 20.13
C MET A 167 -6.58 -3.52 20.79
N LEU A 168 -5.61 -4.34 21.20
CA LEU A 168 -4.39 -3.84 21.83
C LEU A 168 -3.50 -3.08 20.83
N PRO A 169 -2.86 -1.97 21.24
CA PRO A 169 -1.92 -1.25 20.39
C PRO A 169 -0.80 -2.17 19.86
N ASN A 170 -0.60 -2.15 18.54
CA ASN A 170 0.49 -2.90 17.91
C ASN A 170 1.86 -2.30 18.29
N MET A 171 2.55 -2.95 19.22
CA MET A 171 3.86 -2.52 19.73
C MET A 171 4.99 -2.58 18.69
N ASN A 172 4.77 -3.24 17.55
CA ASN A 172 5.72 -3.27 16.43
C ASN A 172 5.45 -2.14 15.43
N ALA A 173 4.33 -1.42 15.53
CA ALA A 173 3.99 -0.34 14.60
C ALA A 173 5.04 0.77 14.59
N ALA A 174 5.65 1.10 15.73
CA ALA A 174 6.73 2.10 15.80
C ALA A 174 8.00 1.63 15.08
N ILE A 175 8.33 0.34 15.17
CA ILE A 175 9.51 -0.25 14.53
C ILE A 175 9.31 -0.27 13.01
N VAL A 176 8.13 -0.69 12.55
CA VAL A 176 7.78 -0.72 11.12
C VAL A 176 7.75 0.69 10.54
N LYS A 177 7.12 1.65 11.22
CA LYS A 177 7.14 3.07 10.79
C LYS A 177 8.56 3.65 10.76
N GLY A 178 9.41 3.30 11.73
CA GLY A 178 10.81 3.72 11.74
C GLY A 178 11.59 3.16 10.54
N ALA A 179 11.45 1.87 10.26
CA ALA A 179 12.09 1.22 9.11
C ALA A 179 11.60 1.80 7.77
N GLU A 180 10.30 2.07 7.65
CA GLU A 180 9.72 2.67 6.44
C GLU A 180 10.23 4.10 6.20
N LEU A 181 10.30 4.92 7.26
CA LEU A 181 10.87 6.27 7.16
C LEU A 181 12.35 6.24 6.76
N GLN A 182 13.10 5.25 7.22
CA GLN A 182 14.50 5.10 6.86
C GLN A 182 14.67 4.70 5.39
N ARG A 183 13.86 3.77 4.88
CA ARG A 183 13.80 3.44 3.44
C ARG A 183 13.47 4.66 2.58
N ARG A 184 12.44 5.43 2.96
CA ARG A 184 12.08 6.67 2.23
C ARG A 184 13.21 7.69 2.21
N LYS A 185 13.97 7.84 3.31
CA LYS A 185 15.14 8.73 3.37
C LYS A 185 16.27 8.24 2.46
N GLU A 186 16.55 6.95 2.46
CA GLU A 186 17.58 6.35 1.59
C GLU A 186 17.24 6.49 0.11
N ASP A 187 15.99 6.26 -0.27
CA ASP A 187 15.53 6.42 -1.65
C ASP A 187 15.56 7.88 -2.10
N SER A 188 15.14 8.80 -1.22
CA SER A 188 15.27 10.24 -1.47
C SER A 188 16.72 10.66 -1.63
N ALA A 189 17.65 10.13 -0.83
CA ALA A 189 19.07 10.45 -0.92
C ALA A 189 19.70 9.91 -2.21
N LYS A 190 19.33 8.68 -2.63
CA LYS A 190 19.77 8.12 -3.91
C LYS A 190 19.24 8.94 -5.09
N ALA A 191 17.98 9.36 -5.04
CA ALA A 191 17.37 10.20 -6.07
C ALA A 191 18.02 11.59 -6.14
N SER A 192 18.34 12.22 -5.00
CA SER A 192 19.05 13.51 -4.99
C SER A 192 20.48 13.38 -5.51
N ALA A 193 21.20 12.31 -5.13
CA ALA A 193 22.55 12.06 -5.63
C ALA A 193 22.58 11.87 -7.16
N LYS A 194 21.59 11.15 -7.72
CA LYS A 194 21.44 11.01 -9.17
C LYS A 194 21.19 12.38 -9.84
N ARG A 195 20.25 13.16 -9.31
CA ARG A 195 19.96 14.52 -9.84
C ARG A 195 21.17 15.44 -9.79
N GLU A 196 21.97 15.36 -8.73
CA GLU A 196 23.18 16.18 -8.58
C GLU A 196 24.26 15.78 -9.58
N LYS A 197 24.47 14.48 -9.80
CA LYS A 197 25.38 13.96 -10.83
C LYS A 197 24.95 14.39 -12.24
N ASP A 198 23.67 14.21 -12.58
CA ASP A 198 23.13 14.60 -13.88
C ASP A 198 23.28 16.11 -14.12
N LYS A 199 23.07 16.93 -13.08
CA LYS A 199 23.25 18.39 -13.15
C LYS A 199 24.72 18.78 -13.33
N ALA A 200 25.64 18.10 -12.67
CA ALA A 200 27.07 18.32 -12.82
C ALA A 200 27.55 17.96 -14.24
N ASP A 201 27.07 16.85 -14.79
CA ASP A 201 27.42 16.42 -16.15
C ASP A 201 26.83 17.37 -17.21
N LEU A 202 25.59 17.82 -17.05
CA LEU A 202 24.99 18.83 -17.91
C LEU A 202 25.78 20.16 -17.87
N LYS A 203 26.26 20.56 -16.69
CA LYS A 203 27.08 21.77 -16.55
C LYS A 203 28.40 21.64 -17.30
N LYS A 204 29.11 20.50 -17.16
CA LYS A 204 30.34 20.23 -17.91
C LYS A 204 30.12 20.30 -19.42
N GLN A 205 29.04 19.68 -19.93
CA GLN A 205 28.71 19.74 -21.35
C GLN A 205 28.48 21.17 -21.84
N LYS A 206 27.77 21.99 -21.05
CA LYS A 206 27.53 23.41 -21.38
C LYS A 206 28.82 24.21 -21.38
N ASP A 207 29.70 24.01 -20.39
CA ASP A 207 30.97 24.70 -20.29
C ASP A 207 31.91 24.33 -21.45
N ASP A 208 31.98 23.04 -21.83
CA ASP A 208 32.75 22.57 -22.98
C ASP A 208 32.21 23.12 -24.31
N ALA A 209 30.88 23.18 -24.46
CA ALA A 209 30.23 23.76 -25.63
C ALA A 209 30.50 25.27 -25.73
N ALA A 210 30.40 26.00 -24.62
CA ALA A 210 30.70 27.43 -24.55
C ALA A 210 32.18 27.71 -24.88
N LYS A 211 33.11 26.90 -24.35
CA LYS A 211 34.54 27.01 -24.66
C LYS A 211 34.81 26.77 -26.15
N LYS A 212 34.20 25.75 -26.76
CA LYS A 212 34.31 25.49 -28.20
C LYS A 212 33.77 26.66 -29.04
N LEU A 213 32.66 27.27 -28.64
CA LEU A 213 32.12 28.46 -29.33
C LEU A 213 33.05 29.66 -29.22
N LEU A 214 33.59 29.94 -28.02
CA LEU A 214 34.56 31.02 -27.82
C LEU A 214 35.84 30.80 -28.65
N ASP A 215 36.35 29.57 -28.71
CA ASP A 215 37.54 29.25 -29.52
C ASP A 215 37.26 29.39 -31.02
N LYS A 216 36.06 29.03 -31.50
CA LYS A 216 35.62 29.29 -32.89
C LYS A 216 35.54 30.79 -33.17
N GLN A 217 34.93 31.58 -32.29
CA GLN A 217 34.82 33.03 -32.43
C GLN A 217 36.21 33.70 -32.44
N LYS A 218 37.12 33.29 -31.55
CA LYS A 218 38.51 33.78 -31.53
C LYS A 218 39.28 33.41 -32.79
N LYS A 219 39.08 32.21 -33.35
CA LYS A 219 39.67 31.80 -34.62
C LYS A 219 39.13 32.63 -35.79
N ALA A 220 37.82 32.85 -35.85
CA ALA A 220 37.18 33.70 -36.87
C ALA A 220 37.72 35.14 -36.83
N GLN A 221 37.76 35.77 -35.65
CA GLN A 221 38.34 37.12 -35.48
C GLN A 221 39.83 37.21 -35.87
N LYS A 222 40.61 36.15 -35.66
CA LYS A 222 42.02 36.12 -36.10
C LYS A 222 42.15 35.92 -37.62
N GLY A 223 41.19 35.26 -38.26
CA GLY A 223 41.12 35.11 -39.72
C GLY A 223 40.82 36.44 -40.41
N GLU A 224 39.89 37.23 -39.86
CA GLU A 224 39.53 38.56 -40.38
C GLU A 224 40.62 39.62 -40.17
N ARG A 225 41.55 39.43 -39.23
CA ARG A 225 42.70 40.33 -39.04
C ARG A 225 43.91 40.02 -39.93
N LYS A 226 43.86 38.91 -40.68
CA LYS A 226 44.94 38.45 -41.57
C LYS A 226 44.57 38.54 -43.06
N ALA A 227 43.32 38.84 -43.38
CA ALA A 227 42.85 39.22 -44.71
C ALA A 227 42.83 40.75 -44.81
#